data_AF-A0A9X3YFJ5-F1
#
_entry.id   AF-A0A9X3YFJ5-F1
#
_cell.length_a   1.000
_cell.length_b   1.000
_cell.length_c   1.000
_cell.angle_alpha   90.00
_cell.angle_beta   90.00
_cell.angle_gamma   90.00
#
_symmetry.space_group_name_H-M   'P 1'
#
loop_
_entity.id
_entity.type
_entity.pdbx_description
1 polymer ?
#
loop_
_entity_poly.entity_id
_entity_poly.type
_entity_poly.pdbx_seq_one_letter_code
_entity_poly.pdbx_strand_id
1 'polypeptide(L)'
;DIVLKSASDGSLVLLSDVARVELGNESYDVVTALNGMPSAAMGIKLATGANALDVAEAVKLKLAEMQANFPDDMQLEMAIPYDTTPFVSLSIEAVVQALFEATVLVVLIMYLFLQNWRAT
;
A
#
# COMPACT_ATOMS: atom_id res chain seq x y z
N ASP A 1 -33.23 9.19 -22.10
CA ASP A 1 -33.93 8.22 -22.95
C ASP A 1 -33.28 8.12 -24.32
N ILE A 2 -32.86 6.92 -24.71
CA ILE A 2 -32.25 6.65 -26.02
C ILE A 2 -33.31 5.94 -26.87
N VAL A 3 -33.69 6.55 -28.00
CA VAL A 3 -34.67 5.97 -28.94
C VAL A 3 -33.95 5.00 -29.88
N LEU A 4 -34.46 3.78 -29.99
CA LEU A 4 -33.95 2.75 -30.90
C LEU A 4 -34.76 2.65 -32.20
N LYS A 5 -36.09 2.80 -32.11
CA LYS A 5 -36.99 2.72 -33.26
C LYS A 5 -38.22 3.59 -33.04
N SER A 6 -38.72 4.17 -34.12
CA SER A 6 -40.02 4.82 -34.17
C SER A 6 -40.88 4.13 -35.22
N ALA A 7 -42.11 3.77 -34.86
CA ALA A 7 -43.08 3.20 -35.79
C ALA A 7 -44.04 4.28 -36.32
N SER A 8 -44.69 3.97 -37.43
CA SER A 8 -45.58 4.91 -38.16
C SER A 8 -46.85 5.30 -37.39
N ASP A 9 -47.17 4.60 -36.32
CA ASP A 9 -48.27 4.90 -35.38
C ASP A 9 -47.85 5.88 -34.25
N GLY A 10 -46.60 6.34 -34.25
CA GLY A 10 -46.05 7.22 -33.23
C GLY A 10 -45.49 6.50 -32.00
N SER A 11 -45.56 5.16 -31.96
CA SER A 11 -44.93 4.39 -30.89
C SER A 11 -43.40 4.44 -31.00
N LEU A 12 -42.75 4.58 -29.85
CA LEU A 12 -41.30 4.62 -29.71
C LEU A 12 -40.85 3.39 -28.95
N VAL A 13 -39.79 2.76 -29.44
CA VAL A 13 -39.05 1.73 -28.71
C VAL A 13 -37.81 2.39 -28.13
N LEU A 14 -37.73 2.44 -26.81
CA LEU A 14 -36.61 2.97 -26.06
C LEU A 14 -35.60 1.86 -25.76
N LEU A 15 -34.33 2.24 -25.52
CA LEU A 15 -33.30 1.29 -25.07
C LEU A 15 -33.71 0.58 -23.77
N SER A 16 -34.43 1.26 -22.88
CA SER A 16 -34.99 0.69 -21.65
C SER A 16 -36.02 -0.41 -21.89
N ASP A 17 -36.67 -0.44 -23.06
CA ASP A 17 -37.69 -1.46 -23.38
C ASP A 17 -37.05 -2.80 -23.78
N VAL A 18 -35.76 -2.81 -24.13
CA VAL A 18 -35.06 -3.98 -24.68
C VAL A 18 -33.74 -4.33 -23.98
N ALA A 19 -33.22 -3.47 -23.11
CA ALA A 19 -31.97 -3.69 -22.39
C ALA A 19 -32.01 -3.09 -20.98
N ARG A 20 -31.22 -3.69 -20.07
CA ARG A 20 -30.92 -3.10 -18.76
C ARG A 20 -29.68 -2.23 -18.88
N VAL A 21 -29.79 -0.98 -18.42
CA VAL A 21 -28.66 -0.05 -18.33
C VAL A 21 -28.35 0.14 -16.85
N GLU A 22 -27.14 -0.24 -16.45
CA GLU A 22 -26.64 -0.10 -15.09
C GLU A 22 -25.20 0.42 -15.10
N LEU A 23 -24.83 1.13 -14.04
CA LEU A 23 -23.44 1.50 -13.80
C LEU A 23 -22.78 0.35 -13.05
N GLY A 24 -22.08 -0.51 -13.79
CA GLY A 24 -21.42 -1.71 -13.27
C GLY A 24 -19.89 -1.64 -13.35
N ASN A 25 -19.26 -2.78 -13.09
CA ASN A 25 -17.82 -2.95 -13.25
C ASN A 25 -17.48 -3.13 -14.74
N GLU A 26 -16.25 -2.78 -15.12
CA GLU A 26 -15.73 -3.04 -16.47
C GLU A 26 -15.56 -4.56 -16.73
N SER A 27 -15.03 -5.28 -15.74
CA SER A 27 -14.86 -6.75 -15.78
C SER A 27 -15.31 -7.37 -14.47
N TYR A 28 -15.88 -8.57 -14.57
CA TYR A 28 -16.30 -9.41 -13.46
C TYR A 28 -15.45 -10.69 -13.33
N ASP A 29 -14.34 -10.76 -14.06
CA ASP A 29 -13.45 -11.94 -14.07
C ASP A 29 -12.62 -12.06 -12.78
N VAL A 30 -12.41 -10.93 -12.09
CA VAL A 30 -11.60 -10.85 -10.88
C VAL A 30 -12.46 -10.37 -9.71
N VAL A 31 -12.49 -11.18 -8.66
CA VAL A 31 -13.12 -10.83 -7.39
C VAL A 31 -12.02 -10.62 -6.36
N THR A 32 -11.92 -9.40 -5.82
CA THR A 32 -10.94 -9.03 -4.79
C THR A 32 -11.61 -9.03 -3.42
N ALA A 33 -11.04 -9.76 -2.48
CA ALA A 33 -11.51 -9.82 -1.10
C ALA A 33 -10.33 -9.78 -0.12
N LEU A 34 -10.54 -9.11 1.01
CA LEU A 34 -9.60 -9.07 2.12
C LEU A 34 -10.31 -9.63 3.35
N ASN A 35 -9.74 -10.68 3.97
CA ASN A 35 -10.34 -11.37 5.11
C ASN A 35 -11.80 -11.83 4.88
N GLY A 36 -12.16 -12.17 3.63
CA GLY A 36 -13.50 -12.62 3.26
C GLY A 36 -14.50 -11.48 2.97
N MET A 37 -14.09 -10.22 3.10
CA MET A 37 -14.91 -9.05 2.79
C MET A 37 -14.55 -8.49 1.40
N PRO A 38 -15.52 -8.05 0.58
CA PRO A 38 -15.25 -7.42 -0.70
C PRO A 38 -14.32 -6.22 -0.52
N SER A 39 -13.28 -6.13 -1.35
CA SER A 39 -12.27 -5.08 -1.22
C SER A 39 -11.78 -4.62 -2.58
N ALA A 40 -11.29 -3.39 -2.68
CA ALA A 40 -10.47 -2.98 -3.81
C ALA A 40 -8.99 -3.18 -3.47
N ALA A 41 -8.20 -3.64 -4.44
CA ALA A 41 -6.76 -3.83 -4.27
C ALA A 41 -5.98 -2.84 -5.15
N MET A 42 -4.95 -2.23 -4.59
CA MET A 42 -4.02 -1.37 -5.33
C MET A 42 -2.58 -1.80 -5.05
N GLY A 43 -1.85 -2.12 -6.10
CA GLY A 43 -0.42 -2.44 -6.02
C GLY A 43 0.43 -1.20 -6.25
N ILE A 44 1.28 -0.85 -5.30
CA ILE A 44 2.24 0.25 -5.44
C ILE A 44 3.59 -0.34 -5.81
N LYS A 45 4.14 0.12 -6.94
CA LYS A 45 5.48 -0.27 -7.40
C LYS A 45 6.44 0.89 -7.21
N LEU A 46 7.61 0.57 -6.67
CA LEU A 46 8.68 1.54 -6.50
C LEU A 46 9.21 1.98 -7.86
N ALA A 47 9.36 3.29 -8.04
CA ALA A 47 10.03 3.85 -9.23
C ALA A 47 11.52 3.49 -9.24
N THR A 48 12.10 3.32 -10.42
CA THR A 48 13.52 2.99 -10.57
C THR A 48 14.39 4.07 -9.91
N GLY A 49 15.28 3.66 -9.01
CA GLY A 49 16.18 4.56 -8.29
C GLY A 49 15.56 5.31 -7.10
N ALA A 50 14.27 5.13 -6.82
CA ALA A 50 13.65 5.67 -5.62
C ALA A 50 14.00 4.86 -4.37
N ASN A 51 13.98 5.51 -3.21
CA ASN A 51 14.17 4.85 -1.92
C ASN A 51 12.86 4.21 -1.45
N ALA A 52 12.91 2.91 -1.12
CA ALA A 52 11.74 2.16 -0.68
C ALA A 52 11.16 2.68 0.65
N LEU A 53 12.02 3.06 1.61
CA LEU A 53 11.59 3.53 2.93
C LEU A 53 10.87 4.87 2.83
N ASP A 54 11.47 5.82 2.11
CA ASP A 54 10.92 7.15 1.90
C ASP A 54 9.58 7.10 1.15
N VAL A 55 9.49 6.24 0.12
CA VAL A 55 8.25 6.06 -0.65
C VAL A 55 7.16 5.41 0.19
N ALA A 56 7.48 4.42 1.01
CA ALA A 56 6.48 3.79 1.87
C ALA A 56 5.92 4.77 2.92
N GLU A 57 6.78 5.63 3.47
CA GLU A 57 6.34 6.70 4.38
C GLU A 57 5.45 7.71 3.65
N ALA A 58 5.86 8.17 2.47
CA ALA A 58 5.07 9.10 1.65
C ALA A 58 3.70 8.52 1.25
N VAL A 59 3.64 7.23 0.94
CA VAL A 59 2.39 6.52 0.65
C VAL A 59 1.48 6.49 1.88
N LYS A 60 2.01 6.11 3.05
CA LYS A 60 1.24 6.08 4.31
C LYS A 60 0.70 7.46 4.66
N LEU A 61 1.52 8.49 4.50
CA LEU A 61 1.12 9.88 4.73
C LEU A 61 0.03 10.30 3.76
N LYS A 62 0.16 9.97 2.47
CA LYS A 62 -0.85 10.32 1.48
C LYS A 62 -2.18 9.61 1.71
N LEU A 63 -2.14 8.34 2.14
CA LEU A 63 -3.32 7.59 2.50
C LEU A 63 -4.03 8.23 3.70
N ALA A 64 -3.28 8.65 4.73
CA ALA A 64 -3.83 9.35 5.88
C ALA A 64 -4.50 10.69 5.50
N GLU A 65 -3.92 11.46 4.58
CA GLU A 65 -4.55 12.68 4.05
C GLU A 65 -5.86 12.40 3.32
N MET A 66 -5.89 11.32 2.52
CA MET A 66 -7.06 10.95 1.71
C MET A 66 -8.18 10.34 2.55
N GLN A 67 -7.83 9.67 3.65
CA GLN A 67 -8.78 9.02 4.55
C GLN A 67 -9.86 9.97 5.06
N ALA A 68 -9.54 11.26 5.25
CA ALA A 68 -10.51 12.27 5.68
C ALA A 68 -11.66 12.50 4.69
N ASN A 69 -11.49 12.15 3.42
CA ASN A 69 -12.51 12.29 2.37
C ASN A 69 -13.23 10.98 2.06
N PHE A 70 -12.87 9.88 2.74
CA PHE A 70 -13.49 8.60 2.49
C PHE A 70 -14.83 8.51 3.23
N PRO A 71 -15.82 7.76 2.69
CA PRO A 71 -17.04 7.51 3.44
C PRO A 71 -16.73 6.70 4.70
N ASP A 72 -17.54 6.86 5.76
CA ASP A 72 -17.25 6.34 7.10
C ASP A 72 -17.03 4.81 7.16
N ASP A 73 -17.64 4.07 6.23
CA ASP A 73 -17.50 2.62 6.08
C ASP A 73 -16.15 2.18 5.47
N MET A 74 -15.48 3.04 4.70
CA MET A 74 -14.16 2.74 4.11
C MET A 74 -12.98 3.19 4.98
N GLN A 75 -13.19 4.14 5.90
CA GLN A 75 -12.10 4.70 6.72
C GLN A 75 -11.47 3.67 7.67
N LEU A 76 -12.22 2.68 8.14
CA LEU A 76 -11.78 1.69 9.14
C LEU A 76 -11.07 0.47 8.54
N GLU A 77 -11.14 0.25 7.23
CA GLU A 77 -10.70 -0.99 6.59
C GLU A 77 -9.48 -0.85 5.66
N MET A 78 -8.85 0.33 5.63
CA MET A 78 -7.63 0.54 4.87
C MET A 78 -6.47 -0.26 5.49
N ALA A 79 -6.26 -1.48 4.98
CA ALA A 79 -5.13 -2.32 5.36
C ALA A 79 -4.05 -2.27 4.28
N ILE A 80 -2.79 -2.25 4.71
CA ILE A 80 -1.63 -2.52 3.86
C ILE A 80 -1.18 -3.95 4.17
N PRO A 81 -1.78 -4.98 3.54
CA PRO A 81 -1.48 -6.38 3.87
C PRO A 81 -0.07 -6.80 3.44
N TYR A 82 0.55 -6.05 2.53
CA TYR A 82 1.85 -6.37 1.98
C TYR A 82 2.73 -5.11 1.90
N ASP A 83 3.66 -5.01 2.84
CA ASP A 83 4.68 -3.96 2.90
C ASP A 83 6.03 -4.62 3.22
N THR A 84 7.03 -4.41 2.36
CA THR A 84 8.38 -4.97 2.54
C THR A 84 9.28 -4.08 3.39
N THR A 85 8.88 -2.83 3.66
CA THR A 85 9.70 -1.86 4.39
C THR A 85 9.94 -2.19 5.86
N PRO A 86 9.01 -2.78 6.64
CA PRO A 86 9.27 -3.12 8.04
C PRO A 86 10.43 -4.11 8.18
N PHE A 87 10.54 -5.08 7.26
CA PHE A 87 11.64 -6.04 7.26
C PHE A 87 13.00 -5.36 7.00
N VAL A 88 13.03 -4.43 6.04
CA VAL A 88 14.24 -3.67 5.72
C VAL A 88 14.66 -2.79 6.90
N SER A 89 13.72 -2.07 7.51
CA SER A 89 13.99 -1.22 8.68
C SER A 89 14.53 -2.01 9.86
N LEU A 90 13.90 -3.15 10.20
CA LEU A 90 14.39 -4.04 11.27
C LEU A 90 15.78 -4.61 10.96
N SER A 91 16.06 -4.92 9.70
CA SER A 91 17.39 -5.40 9.29
C SER A 91 18.46 -4.32 9.47
N ILE A 92 18.14 -3.06 9.17
CA ILE A 92 19.07 -1.93 9.40
C ILE A 92 19.33 -1.75 10.89
N GLU A 93 18.28 -1.76 11.72
CA GLU A 93 18.41 -1.63 13.17
C GLU A 93 19.29 -2.74 13.76
N ALA A 94 19.07 -3.99 13.36
CA ALA A 94 19.87 -5.12 13.79
C ALA A 94 21.35 -4.98 13.38
N VAL A 95 21.63 -4.49 12.18
CA VAL A 95 23.02 -4.25 11.72
C VAL A 95 23.69 -3.14 12.55
N VAL A 96 22.97 -2.06 12.86
CA VAL A 96 23.49 -0.97 13.69
C VAL A 96 23.79 -1.47 15.11
N GLN A 97 22.89 -2.28 15.68
CA GLN A 97 23.11 -2.89 16.99
C GLN A 97 24.36 -3.79 16.98
N ALA A 98 24.48 -4.68 15.99
CA ALA A 98 25.64 -5.56 15.86
C ALA A 98 26.96 -4.78 15.69
N LEU A 99 26.94 -3.67 14.94
CA LEU A 99 28.11 -2.79 14.77
C LEU A 99 28.52 -2.15 16.10
N PHE A 100 27.55 -1.71 16.89
CA PHE A 100 27.81 -1.14 18.22
C PHE A 100 28.40 -2.18 19.17
N GLU A 101 27.79 -3.37 19.25
CA GLU A 101 28.29 -4.49 20.05
C GLU A 101 29.73 -4.86 19.67
N ALA A 102 30.01 -4.98 18.36
CA ALA A 102 31.35 -5.27 17.86
C ALA A 102 32.37 -4.19 18.25
N THR A 103 32.00 -2.90 18.13
CA THR A 103 32.86 -1.77 18.49
C THR A 103 33.20 -1.78 19.98
N VAL A 104 32.20 -1.99 20.83
CA VAL A 104 32.39 -2.08 22.29
C VAL A 104 33.28 -3.26 22.65
N LEU A 105 33.06 -4.43 22.05
CA LEU A 105 33.88 -5.62 22.30
C LEU A 105 35.35 -5.39 21.88
N VAL A 106 35.60 -4.74 20.75
CA VAL A 106 36.97 -4.41 20.31
C VAL A 106 37.67 -3.51 21.32
N VAL A 107 37.01 -2.43 21.76
CA VAL A 107 37.57 -1.51 22.77
C VAL A 107 37.87 -2.25 24.08
N LEU A 108 36.95 -3.10 24.55
CA LEU A 108 37.14 -3.88 25.77
C LEU A 108 38.33 -4.84 25.68
N ILE A 109 38.47 -5.53 24.54
CA ILE A 109 39.59 -6.45 24.33
C ILE A 109 40.91 -5.68 24.27
N MET A 110 40.99 -4.58 23.51
CA MET A 110 42.21 -3.77 23.43
C MET A 110 42.60 -3.20 24.80
N TYR A 111 41.63 -2.75 25.60
CA TYR A 111 41.87 -2.25 26.95
C TYR A 111 42.51 -3.32 27.84
N LEU A 112 41.99 -4.55 27.78
CA LEU A 112 42.49 -5.67 28.56
C LEU A 112 43.94 -6.04 28.23
N PHE A 113 44.34 -5.87 26.96
CA PHE A 113 45.72 -6.12 26.53
C PHE A 113 46.68 -4.96 26.83
N LEU A 114 46.25 -3.72 26.62
CA LEU A 114 47.15 -2.55 26.69
C LEU A 114 47.21 -1.93 28.10
N GLN A 115 46.22 -2.17 28.96
CA GLN A 115 46.09 -1.63 30.34
C GLN A 115 46.34 -0.11 30.45
N ASN A 116 46.22 0.63 29.34
CA ASN A 116 46.55 2.03 29.24
C ASN A 116 45.50 2.74 28.38
N TRP A 117 44.76 3.64 29.02
CA TRP A 117 43.69 4.45 28.44
C TRP A 117 44.16 5.38 27.30
N ARG A 118 45.46 5.68 27.20
CA ARG A 118 45.99 6.48 26.07
C ARG A 118 46.32 5.64 24.85
N ALA A 119 46.45 4.33 25.02
CA ALA A 119 46.82 3.40 23.95
C ALA A 119 45.60 2.63 23.41
N THR A 120 44.50 2.60 24.16
CA THR A 120 43.21 1.99 23.81
C THR A 120 42.20 3.06 23.47
#